data_AF-A0A2E5W1P4-F1
#
_entry.id   AF-A0A2E5W1P4-F1
#
_cell.length_a   1.000
_cell.length_b   1.000
_cell.length_c   1.000
_cell.angle_alpha   90.00
_cell.angle_beta   90.00
_cell.angle_gamma   90.00
#
_symmetry.space_group_name_H-M   'P 1'
#
loop_
_entity.id
_entity.type
_entity.pdbx_description
1 polymer ?
#
loop_
_entity_poly.entity_id
_entity_poly.type
_entity_poly.pdbx_seq_one_letter_code
_entity_poly.pdbx_strand_id
1 'polypeptide(L)'
;MNRKLMLFSFSLIILTSYLFSQQGKYARKSVSSLETAWIKPGGAKNTRVVDTDILNALMKFYIEIPRFDFNTLPEEQVDDFNRQANNLDSVNVSELSKVMENTVVKKILEILNDPDIQMQRGKNLKSDSDFETFAATKAKSLGLNTEQLASLMNSAYIYLPFIEKIQTFKDKDEDEPNKERLQVKIEGGIIWWKVKVDSEGNAKIENVLEATTSSSNSISLVNGAAPSGSSYSRYTFGDQSFSTTPQTYVQAGAMLAFAKNLNVKTRELSDFKLQAQVVEKNRRSYNFNLGLTDGVHLDDGFFLIELTEDSDGNEVESKLGFLRVSKSANLDKDPLSLSTAKLVYGKSGDIGSIVMEHPRLGIDTKIRGGLITGMNLEPWHTNFYLISGIVSNKNDTELYENYNLIDNTVTTAVMFEFLQSYNLAPILGISQTFFDVGLSAGVLAADRTQFAKDQKLTPLIYSFGLGVTKKLWFGRLHIPIGIDLGGQILSFSNNKKDDELRSYEYTSALLKAQTGIQLMINADTYIHFGAGYNLAMPFRISYEEGDDSYEAKDIGSFTDLSLGGLAIGVGIEYSIGETSVDVFGFLDPFKKY
;
A
#
# COMPACT_ATOMS: atom_id res chain seq x y z
N MET A 1 -13.45 6.85 53.35
CA MET A 1 -13.76 7.66 52.16
C MET A 1 -12.72 7.32 51.10
N ASN A 2 -13.14 6.62 50.05
CA ASN A 2 -12.31 5.64 49.32
C ASN A 2 -11.34 6.26 48.31
N ARG A 3 -10.04 5.99 48.51
CA ARG A 3 -8.92 6.30 47.60
C ARG A 3 -8.98 5.66 46.20
N LYS A 4 -9.99 4.83 45.91
CA LYS A 4 -10.21 4.21 44.59
C LYS A 4 -10.95 5.09 43.59
N LEU A 5 -11.67 6.14 44.04
CA LEU A 5 -12.34 7.07 43.12
C LEU A 5 -11.41 8.16 42.56
N MET A 6 -10.21 8.33 43.13
CA MET A 6 -9.32 9.45 42.83
C MET A 6 -8.28 9.17 41.74
N LEU A 7 -8.19 7.91 41.26
CA LEU A 7 -7.24 7.48 40.22
C LEU A 7 -7.84 7.45 38.81
N PHE A 8 -9.15 7.69 38.65
CA PHE A 8 -9.83 7.69 37.34
C PHE A 8 -9.95 9.09 36.70
N SER A 9 -9.50 10.15 37.36
CA SER A 9 -9.73 11.54 36.92
C SER A 9 -8.57 12.19 36.15
N PHE A 10 -7.54 11.45 35.70
CA PHE A 10 -6.31 12.09 35.21
C PHE A 10 -5.88 11.86 33.74
N SER A 11 -6.72 11.32 32.83
CA SER A 11 -6.31 11.17 31.42
C SER A 11 -7.05 12.04 30.39
N LEU A 12 -7.92 12.97 30.80
CA LEU A 12 -8.71 13.79 29.86
C LEU A 12 -8.62 15.29 30.17
N ILE A 13 -7.40 15.80 30.32
CA ILE A 13 -7.13 17.24 30.43
C ILE A 13 -5.98 17.56 29.48
N ILE A 14 -6.32 17.93 28.25
CA ILE A 14 -5.70 18.95 27.37
C ILE A 14 -6.50 18.85 26.05
N LEU A 15 -7.58 19.61 25.93
CA LEU A 15 -8.25 19.81 24.64
C LEU A 15 -9.06 21.11 24.68
N THR A 16 -8.33 22.23 24.78
CA THR A 16 -8.87 23.56 24.51
C THR A 16 -8.19 24.10 23.26
N SER A 17 -8.76 23.81 22.09
CA SER A 17 -8.54 24.60 20.89
C SER A 17 -9.84 25.31 20.51
N TYR A 18 -9.73 26.62 20.33
CA TYR A 18 -10.81 27.56 20.04
C TYR A 18 -11.67 27.11 18.84
N LEU A 19 -12.95 26.80 19.11
CA LEU A 19 -13.94 26.39 18.13
C LEU A 19 -14.78 27.60 17.68
N PHE A 20 -14.28 28.34 16.71
CA PHE A 20 -15.15 28.89 15.67
C PHE A 20 -14.91 28.07 14.42
N SER A 21 -15.94 27.39 13.91
CA SER A 21 -15.91 26.75 12.60
C SER A 21 -15.73 27.83 11.54
N GLN A 22 -14.49 28.10 11.14
CA GLN A 22 -14.21 28.74 9.86
C GLN A 22 -14.41 27.66 8.78
N GLN A 23 -15.23 27.98 7.78
CA GLN A 23 -15.55 27.10 6.67
C GLN A 23 -14.25 26.52 6.05
N GLY A 24 -14.19 25.21 5.86
CA GLY A 24 -13.06 24.54 5.19
C GLY A 24 -11.78 24.30 6.02
N LYS A 25 -11.76 24.52 7.35
CA LYS A 25 -10.63 24.11 8.21
C LYS A 25 -10.82 22.69 8.75
N TYR A 26 -9.79 21.83 8.65
CA TYR A 26 -9.80 20.51 9.30
C TYR A 26 -9.83 20.64 10.83
N ALA A 27 -10.78 19.96 11.46
CA ALA A 27 -10.90 19.85 12.91
C ALA A 27 -10.50 18.44 13.34
N ARG A 28 -9.55 18.34 14.28
CA ARG A 28 -9.13 17.06 14.88
C ARG A 28 -10.35 16.33 15.47
N LYS A 29 -10.37 15.02 15.31
CA LYS A 29 -11.46 14.16 15.80
C LYS A 29 -10.99 13.37 17.00
N SER A 30 -11.90 13.17 17.95
CA SER A 30 -11.69 12.29 19.09
C SER A 30 -11.98 10.86 18.66
N VAL A 31 -11.01 9.96 18.80
CA VAL A 31 -11.09 8.59 18.30
C VAL A 31 -10.81 7.60 19.42
N SER A 32 -11.58 6.52 19.50
CA SER A 32 -11.35 5.42 20.42
C SER A 32 -11.30 4.09 19.67
N SER A 33 -10.39 3.21 20.08
CA SER A 33 -10.32 1.83 19.60
C SER A 33 -11.04 0.90 20.57
N LEU A 34 -11.77 -0.08 20.03
CA LEU A 34 -12.30 -1.19 20.83
C LEU A 34 -11.22 -2.23 21.13
N GLU A 35 -10.43 -2.60 20.13
CA GLU A 35 -9.34 -3.57 20.25
C GLU A 35 -8.37 -3.41 19.07
N THR A 36 -7.16 -3.98 19.17
CA THR A 36 -6.19 -4.04 18.06
C THR A 36 -6.82 -4.61 16.78
N ALA A 37 -7.51 -5.74 16.91
CA ALA A 37 -8.40 -6.30 15.90
C ALA A 37 -9.25 -7.40 16.54
N TRP A 38 -10.56 -7.38 16.32
CA TRP A 38 -11.42 -8.49 16.71
C TRP A 38 -11.31 -9.63 15.70
N ILE A 39 -10.94 -10.82 16.17
CA ILE A 39 -10.79 -12.00 15.32
C ILE A 39 -12.03 -12.86 15.49
N LYS A 40 -12.75 -13.10 14.40
CA LYS A 40 -13.94 -13.94 14.41
C LYS A 40 -13.62 -15.32 15.03
N PRO A 41 -14.44 -15.82 15.97
CA PRO A 41 -14.31 -17.18 16.48
C PRO A 41 -14.26 -18.21 15.34
N GLY A 42 -13.23 -19.05 15.31
CA GLY A 42 -13.00 -20.02 14.24
C GLY A 42 -12.47 -19.44 12.91
N GLY A 43 -12.22 -18.12 12.85
CA GLY A 43 -11.64 -17.44 11.69
C GLY A 43 -10.17 -17.78 11.43
N ALA A 44 -9.43 -18.15 12.48
CA ALA A 44 -8.06 -18.64 12.37
C ALA A 44 -8.03 -20.13 11.99
N LYS A 45 -7.89 -20.42 10.69
CA LYS A 45 -7.76 -21.80 10.18
C LYS A 45 -6.29 -22.11 9.90
N ASN A 46 -5.82 -23.27 10.36
CA ASN A 46 -4.44 -23.76 10.17
C ASN A 46 -3.35 -22.76 10.61
N THR A 47 -3.68 -21.83 11.49
CA THR A 47 -2.77 -20.80 12.00
C THR A 47 -2.72 -20.97 13.52
N ARG A 48 -1.52 -21.14 14.10
CA ARG A 48 -1.39 -21.49 15.52
C ARG A 48 -1.86 -20.37 16.44
N VAL A 49 -1.49 -19.11 16.18
CA VAL A 49 -1.92 -17.88 16.89
C VAL A 49 -1.70 -16.69 15.94
N VAL A 50 -2.50 -15.63 16.03
CA VAL A 50 -2.23 -14.34 15.36
C VAL A 50 -1.27 -13.52 16.20
N ASP A 51 -0.14 -13.10 15.64
CA ASP A 51 0.82 -12.25 16.37
C ASP A 51 0.25 -10.85 16.60
N THR A 52 -0.27 -10.62 17.81
CA THR A 52 -0.94 -9.38 18.19
C THR A 52 0.03 -8.23 18.41
N ASP A 53 1.29 -8.50 18.75
CA ASP A 53 2.28 -7.46 19.02
C ASP A 53 2.66 -6.75 17.72
N ILE A 54 2.96 -7.53 16.67
CA ILE A 54 3.25 -6.99 15.34
C ILE A 54 2.00 -6.29 14.77
N LEU A 55 0.82 -6.91 14.87
CA LEU A 55 -0.41 -6.30 14.37
C LEU A 55 -0.68 -4.97 15.09
N ASN A 56 -0.53 -4.91 16.41
CA ASN A 56 -0.70 -3.67 17.19
C ASN A 56 0.27 -2.58 16.75
N ALA A 57 1.55 -2.91 16.55
CA ALA A 57 2.53 -1.94 16.05
C ALA A 57 2.13 -1.37 14.69
N LEU A 58 1.66 -2.21 13.77
CA LEU A 58 1.21 -1.80 12.44
C LEU A 58 -0.08 -0.96 12.51
N MET A 59 -1.06 -1.36 13.31
CA MET A 59 -2.32 -0.64 13.47
C MET A 59 -2.11 0.74 14.11
N LYS A 60 -1.22 0.83 15.11
CA LYS A 60 -0.81 2.11 15.69
C LYS A 60 -0.17 3.04 14.66
N PHE A 61 0.70 2.51 13.81
CA PHE A 61 1.36 3.33 12.78
C PHE A 61 0.38 3.80 11.69
N TYR A 62 -0.51 2.92 11.23
CA TYR A 62 -1.33 3.17 10.05
C TYR A 62 -2.71 3.77 10.35
N ILE A 63 -3.30 3.46 11.51
CA ILE A 63 -4.62 3.96 11.91
C ILE A 63 -4.49 5.03 13.00
N GLU A 64 -3.59 4.83 13.97
CA GLU A 64 -3.39 5.77 15.09
C GLU A 64 -2.53 7.00 14.73
N ILE A 65 -2.88 7.66 13.63
CA ILE A 65 -2.11 8.77 13.05
C ILE A 65 -2.24 10.08 13.85
N PRO A 66 -1.19 10.94 13.92
CA PRO A 66 -1.15 12.13 14.79
C PRO A 66 -2.24 13.20 14.60
N ARG A 67 -3.03 13.12 13.52
CA ARG A 67 -4.12 14.05 13.19
C ARG A 67 -5.44 13.76 13.94
N PHE A 68 -5.48 12.71 14.75
CA PHE A 68 -6.60 12.37 15.63
C PHE A 68 -6.17 12.44 17.11
N ASP A 69 -7.15 12.61 17.99
CA ASP A 69 -6.98 12.56 19.43
C ASP A 69 -7.46 11.19 19.93
N PHE A 70 -6.51 10.29 20.19
CA PHE A 70 -6.82 8.92 20.62
C PHE A 70 -7.12 8.83 22.10
N ASN A 71 -8.22 8.14 22.43
CA ASN A 71 -8.64 7.87 23.79
C ASN A 71 -8.72 6.35 24.02
N THR A 72 -8.26 5.94 25.19
CA THR A 72 -8.36 4.55 25.62
C THR A 72 -9.70 4.33 26.32
N LEU A 73 -10.45 3.33 25.85
CA LEU A 73 -11.67 2.90 26.54
C LEU A 73 -11.30 2.10 27.80
N PRO A 74 -12.11 2.14 28.87
CA PRO A 74 -11.88 1.32 30.05
C PRO A 74 -11.89 -0.17 29.70
N GLU A 75 -10.91 -0.93 30.21
CA GLU A 75 -10.75 -2.38 29.94
C GLU A 75 -12.05 -3.17 30.17
N GLU A 76 -12.79 -2.86 31.24
CA GLU A 76 -14.06 -3.52 31.56
C GLU A 76 -15.11 -3.37 30.44
N GLN A 77 -15.11 -2.25 29.71
CA GLN A 77 -16.05 -2.01 28.60
C GLN A 77 -15.64 -2.80 27.35
N VAL A 78 -14.35 -2.84 27.07
CA VAL A 78 -13.76 -3.61 25.97
C VAL A 78 -13.98 -5.11 26.21
N ASP A 79 -13.76 -5.60 27.43
CA ASP A 79 -13.96 -7.01 27.79
C ASP A 79 -15.42 -7.45 27.67
N ASP A 80 -16.38 -6.60 28.05
CA ASP A 80 -17.80 -6.87 27.87
C ASP A 80 -18.20 -6.89 26.39
N PHE A 81 -17.69 -5.94 25.60
CA PHE A 81 -17.86 -5.94 24.15
C PHE A 81 -17.33 -7.25 23.54
N ASN A 82 -16.07 -7.60 23.83
CA ASN A 82 -15.42 -8.79 23.28
C ASN A 82 -16.14 -10.08 23.66
N ARG A 83 -16.58 -10.21 24.91
CA ARG A 83 -17.35 -11.36 25.36
C ARG A 83 -18.66 -11.52 24.57
N GLN A 84 -19.37 -10.42 24.32
CA GLN A 84 -20.63 -10.47 23.57
C GLN A 84 -20.40 -10.66 22.07
N ALA A 85 -19.41 -9.99 21.49
CA ALA A 85 -19.04 -10.13 20.08
C ALA A 85 -18.57 -11.56 19.75
N ASN A 86 -17.84 -12.21 20.67
CA ASN A 86 -17.41 -13.61 20.50
C ASN A 86 -18.53 -14.64 20.54
N ASN A 87 -19.75 -14.25 20.92
CA ASN A 87 -20.94 -15.11 20.84
C ASN A 87 -21.68 -14.97 19.50
N LEU A 88 -21.21 -14.11 18.58
CA LEU A 88 -21.80 -13.94 17.27
C LEU A 88 -21.26 -14.99 16.28
N ASP A 89 -22.15 -15.57 15.49
CA ASP A 89 -21.81 -16.60 14.50
C ASP A 89 -21.17 -16.03 13.22
N SER A 90 -21.32 -14.73 12.98
CA SER A 90 -20.83 -14.04 11.79
C SER A 90 -20.37 -12.61 12.08
N VAL A 91 -19.51 -12.06 11.20
CA VAL A 91 -19.18 -10.63 11.24
C VAL A 91 -20.36 -9.88 10.63
N ASN A 92 -21.36 -9.56 11.44
CA ASN A 92 -22.49 -8.75 11.01
C ASN A 92 -22.39 -7.39 11.66
N VAL A 93 -22.18 -6.34 10.86
CA VAL A 93 -22.02 -4.97 11.36
C VAL A 93 -23.24 -4.50 12.15
N SER A 94 -24.45 -4.91 11.79
CA SER A 94 -25.65 -4.59 12.56
C SER A 94 -25.63 -5.20 13.96
N GLU A 95 -25.15 -6.44 14.08
CA GLU A 95 -25.03 -7.13 15.37
C GLU A 95 -23.91 -6.56 16.21
N LEU A 96 -22.73 -6.32 15.62
CA LEU A 96 -21.60 -5.68 16.30
C LEU A 96 -21.93 -4.25 16.75
N SER A 97 -22.70 -3.50 15.96
CA SER A 97 -23.21 -2.18 16.33
C SER A 97 -24.11 -2.27 17.56
N LYS A 98 -25.05 -3.24 17.59
CA LYS A 98 -25.91 -3.47 18.77
C LYS A 98 -25.11 -3.87 20.00
N VAL A 99 -24.09 -4.72 19.84
CA VAL A 99 -23.19 -5.07 20.95
C VAL A 99 -22.50 -3.82 21.47
N MET A 100 -21.93 -2.99 20.59
CA MET A 100 -21.28 -1.74 21.00
C MET A 100 -22.23 -0.75 21.69
N GLU A 101 -23.46 -0.60 21.18
CA GLU A 101 -24.49 0.23 21.81
C GLU A 101 -24.75 -0.21 23.26
N ASN A 102 -24.89 -1.52 23.46
CA ASN A 102 -25.25 -2.10 24.74
C ASN A 102 -24.09 -2.09 25.76
N THR A 103 -22.84 -2.23 25.31
CA THR A 103 -21.68 -2.38 26.20
C THR A 103 -20.93 -1.08 26.42
N VAL A 104 -20.57 -0.38 25.34
CA VAL A 104 -19.67 0.78 25.38
C VAL A 104 -20.48 2.07 25.43
N VAL A 105 -21.41 2.26 24.48
CA VAL A 105 -22.14 3.53 24.34
C VAL A 105 -23.04 3.77 25.54
N LYS A 106 -23.74 2.75 26.02
CA LYS A 106 -24.58 2.85 27.21
C LYS A 106 -23.79 3.28 28.45
N LYS A 107 -22.60 2.70 28.67
CA LYS A 107 -21.74 3.08 29.80
C LYS A 107 -21.15 4.49 29.63
N ILE A 108 -20.78 4.88 28.40
CA ILE A 108 -20.38 6.27 28.09
C ILE A 108 -21.54 7.23 28.42
N LEU A 109 -22.77 6.88 28.03
CA LEU A 109 -23.97 7.65 28.33
C LEU A 109 -24.25 7.77 29.82
N GLU A 110 -24.14 6.69 30.58
CA GLU A 110 -24.29 6.70 32.03
C GLU A 110 -23.29 7.64 32.70
N ILE A 111 -22.03 7.64 32.25
CA ILE A 111 -20.98 8.57 32.74
C ILE A 111 -21.28 10.02 32.34
N LEU A 112 -21.72 10.26 31.10
CA LEU A 112 -22.00 11.61 30.60
C LEU A 112 -23.25 12.23 31.24
N ASN A 113 -24.20 11.39 31.66
CA ASN A 113 -25.41 11.80 32.36
C ASN A 113 -25.25 11.82 33.90
N ASP A 114 -24.06 11.54 34.42
CA ASP A 114 -23.77 11.64 35.86
C ASP A 114 -23.78 13.12 36.31
N PRO A 115 -24.64 13.50 37.28
CA PRO A 115 -24.74 14.87 37.77
C PRO A 115 -23.43 15.47 38.29
N ASP A 116 -22.55 14.66 38.87
CA ASP A 116 -21.28 15.11 39.44
C ASP A 116 -20.22 15.35 38.35
N ILE A 117 -20.20 14.50 37.31
CA ILE A 117 -19.34 14.68 36.12
C ILE A 117 -19.75 15.95 35.35
N GLN A 118 -21.06 16.17 35.18
CA GLN A 118 -21.58 17.40 34.56
C GLN A 118 -21.19 18.65 35.36
N MET A 119 -21.26 18.58 36.68
CA MET A 119 -20.87 19.67 37.58
C MET A 119 -19.36 19.95 37.58
N GLN A 120 -18.50 18.93 37.51
CA GLN A 120 -17.04 19.10 37.45
C GLN A 120 -16.58 19.66 36.10
N ARG A 121 -17.16 19.20 34.99
CA ARG A 121 -16.86 19.71 33.64
C ARG A 121 -17.30 21.16 33.45
N GLY A 122 -18.43 21.55 34.04
CA GLY A 122 -18.89 22.95 34.05
C GLY A 122 -18.00 23.92 34.84
N LYS A 123 -17.15 23.42 35.75
CA LYS A 123 -16.18 24.23 36.51
C LYS A 123 -14.86 24.46 35.78
N ASN A 124 -14.43 23.52 34.94
CA ASN A 124 -13.16 23.60 34.20
C ASN A 124 -13.22 24.37 32.88
N LEU A 125 -14.42 24.85 32.50
CA LEU A 125 -14.68 25.53 31.21
C LEU A 125 -15.04 27.02 31.35
N LYS A 126 -14.88 27.61 32.55
CA LYS A 126 -15.22 29.03 32.79
C LYS A 126 -13.96 29.85 33.06
N SER A 127 -13.90 31.04 32.45
CA SER A 127 -12.90 32.05 32.81
C SER A 127 -13.24 32.65 34.17
N ASP A 128 -12.24 33.04 34.96
CA ASP A 128 -12.42 33.60 36.31
C ASP A 128 -13.32 34.86 36.34
N SER A 129 -13.54 35.52 35.19
CA SER A 129 -14.42 36.69 35.09
C SER A 129 -15.93 36.37 35.07
N ASP A 130 -16.30 35.12 34.75
CA ASP A 130 -17.70 34.68 34.67
C ASP A 130 -18.26 34.20 36.02
N PHE A 131 -17.44 34.21 37.07
CA PHE A 131 -17.79 33.69 38.39
C PHE A 131 -18.63 34.69 39.22
N GLU A 132 -18.36 35.98 39.07
CA GLU A 132 -19.02 37.03 39.87
C GLU A 132 -20.48 37.26 39.47
N THR A 133 -20.81 37.12 38.18
CA THR A 133 -22.18 37.30 37.67
C THR A 133 -23.05 36.04 37.81
N PHE A 134 -22.43 34.87 37.99
CA PHE A 134 -23.12 33.57 38.10
C PHE A 134 -23.58 33.24 39.53
N ALA A 135 -22.88 33.75 40.55
CA ALA A 135 -23.25 33.56 41.95
C ALA A 135 -24.59 34.24 42.35
N ALA A 136 -25.08 35.18 41.54
CA ALA A 136 -26.29 35.95 41.84
C ALA A 136 -27.59 35.37 41.24
N THR A 137 -27.53 34.42 40.30
CA THR A 137 -28.74 34.02 39.55
C THR A 137 -28.90 32.50 39.44
N LYS A 138 -29.67 31.94 40.39
CA LYS A 138 -30.40 30.67 40.37
C LYS A 138 -29.74 29.46 39.66
N ALA A 139 -29.35 28.52 40.52
CA ALA A 139 -29.21 27.09 40.24
C ALA A 139 -30.41 26.50 39.47
N LYS A 140 -30.28 26.27 38.15
CA LYS A 140 -30.88 25.13 37.41
C LYS A 140 -30.51 24.98 35.92
N SER A 141 -29.52 25.67 35.40
CA SER A 141 -29.06 25.43 34.02
C SER A 141 -27.52 25.40 34.00
N LEU A 142 -27.00 24.18 34.11
CA LEU A 142 -25.57 23.89 33.95
C LEU A 142 -25.17 24.29 32.52
N GLY A 143 -24.29 25.28 32.41
CA GLY A 143 -24.00 26.02 31.19
C GLY A 143 -23.11 25.29 30.18
N LEU A 144 -23.63 24.22 29.60
CA LEU A 144 -23.37 23.84 28.21
C LEU A 144 -24.73 23.70 27.54
N ASN A 145 -24.98 24.45 26.47
CA ASN A 145 -26.21 24.24 25.73
C ASN A 145 -26.14 22.89 24.97
N THR A 146 -27.29 22.35 24.59
CA THR A 146 -27.40 21.08 23.85
C THR A 146 -26.52 21.05 22.60
N GLU A 147 -26.28 22.22 21.99
CA GLU A 147 -25.43 22.41 20.80
C GLU A 147 -23.94 22.20 21.08
N GLN A 148 -23.42 22.66 22.23
CA GLN A 148 -22.02 22.45 22.63
C GLN A 148 -21.74 20.99 22.99
N LEU A 149 -22.69 20.33 23.66
CA LEU A 149 -22.62 18.90 23.94
C LEU A 149 -22.74 18.08 22.65
N ALA A 150 -23.67 18.44 21.77
CA ALA A 150 -23.81 17.83 20.45
C ALA A 150 -22.53 18.03 19.63
N SER A 151 -21.92 19.21 19.61
CA SER A 151 -20.69 19.46 18.86
C SER A 151 -19.50 18.63 19.36
N LEU A 152 -19.36 18.46 20.68
CA LEU A 152 -18.30 17.64 21.27
C LEU A 152 -18.54 16.15 20.96
N MET A 153 -19.77 15.68 21.13
CA MET A 153 -20.13 14.27 20.96
C MET A 153 -20.19 13.86 19.48
N ASN A 154 -20.68 14.73 18.60
CA ASN A 154 -20.68 14.57 17.14
C ASN A 154 -19.25 14.57 16.54
N SER A 155 -18.21 14.72 17.36
CA SER A 155 -16.79 14.62 16.97
C SER A 155 -16.09 13.36 17.50
N ALA A 156 -16.81 12.50 18.23
CA ALA A 156 -16.29 11.25 18.79
C ALA A 156 -16.56 10.06 17.85
N TYR A 157 -15.49 9.34 17.54
CA TYR A 157 -15.50 8.16 16.69
C TYR A 157 -14.99 6.94 17.45
N ILE A 158 -15.55 5.79 17.13
CA ILE A 158 -15.12 4.50 17.63
C ILE A 158 -14.82 3.63 16.42
N TYR A 159 -13.74 2.85 16.45
CA TYR A 159 -13.44 1.91 15.38
C TYR A 159 -13.16 0.50 15.88
N LEU A 160 -13.42 -0.47 14.99
CA LEU A 160 -13.12 -1.88 15.19
C LEU A 160 -12.49 -2.45 13.92
N PRO A 161 -11.18 -2.70 13.92
CA PRO A 161 -10.57 -3.58 12.94
C PRO A 161 -11.06 -5.01 13.20
N PHE A 162 -11.37 -5.76 12.15
CA PHE A 162 -11.80 -7.14 12.29
C PHE A 162 -11.09 -8.06 11.30
N ILE A 163 -10.85 -9.30 11.72
CA ILE A 163 -10.36 -10.39 10.88
C ILE A 163 -11.45 -11.45 10.83
N GLU A 164 -12.10 -11.58 9.67
CA GLU A 164 -13.08 -12.64 9.44
C GLU A 164 -12.37 -13.98 9.28
N LYS A 165 -11.23 -13.98 8.59
CA LYS A 165 -10.51 -15.19 8.23
C LYS A 165 -9.02 -14.95 8.13
N ILE A 166 -8.23 -15.86 8.71
CA ILE A 166 -6.80 -15.96 8.47
C ILE A 166 -6.44 -17.42 8.19
N GLN A 167 -5.76 -17.64 7.06
CA GLN A 167 -5.41 -18.97 6.58
C GLN A 167 -3.94 -19.07 6.24
N THR A 168 -3.34 -20.17 6.68
CA THR A 168 -1.99 -20.56 6.28
C THR A 168 -2.08 -21.71 5.28
N PHE A 169 -1.38 -21.55 4.15
CA PHE A 169 -1.23 -22.54 3.09
C PHE A 169 0.23 -22.97 3.01
N LYS A 170 0.44 -24.26 2.77
CA LYS A 170 1.75 -24.89 2.65
C LYS A 170 1.70 -25.79 1.43
N ASP A 171 2.37 -25.35 0.37
CA ASP A 171 2.42 -26.07 -0.90
C ASP A 171 3.86 -26.53 -1.10
N LYS A 172 4.07 -27.83 -1.30
CA LYS A 172 5.39 -28.32 -1.75
C LYS A 172 5.51 -28.11 -3.24
N ASP A 173 6.71 -27.78 -3.68
CA ASP A 173 7.02 -27.79 -5.09
C ASP A 173 6.95 -29.24 -5.61
N GLU A 174 6.26 -29.46 -6.74
CA GLU A 174 6.08 -30.79 -7.31
C GLU A 174 7.39 -31.35 -7.88
N ASP A 175 8.25 -30.47 -8.40
CA ASP A 175 9.53 -30.84 -9.00
C ASP A 175 10.66 -30.80 -7.96
N GLU A 176 10.53 -29.97 -6.93
CA GLU A 176 11.49 -29.86 -5.83
C GLU A 176 10.82 -30.10 -4.46
N PRO A 177 10.56 -31.35 -4.04
CA PRO A 177 9.77 -31.66 -2.84
C PRO A 177 10.41 -31.20 -1.51
N ASN A 178 11.68 -30.78 -1.54
CA ASN A 178 12.40 -30.11 -0.45
C ASN A 178 12.06 -28.61 -0.35
N LYS A 179 11.56 -27.98 -1.42
CA LYS A 179 11.06 -26.62 -1.42
C LYS A 179 9.58 -26.59 -1.07
N GLU A 180 9.24 -25.71 -0.14
CA GLU A 180 7.87 -25.48 0.32
C GLU A 180 7.56 -23.99 0.26
N ARG A 181 6.43 -23.63 -0.35
CA ARG A 181 5.87 -22.28 -0.28
C ARG A 181 4.94 -22.19 0.93
N LEU A 182 5.29 -21.31 1.86
CA LEU A 182 4.44 -20.93 2.97
C LEU A 182 3.72 -19.63 2.62
N GLN A 183 2.39 -19.62 2.61
CA GLN A 183 1.56 -18.45 2.33
C GLN A 183 0.58 -18.19 3.47
N VAL A 184 0.39 -16.92 3.82
CA VAL A 184 -0.69 -16.47 4.71
C VAL A 184 -1.62 -15.56 3.92
N LYS A 185 -2.93 -15.74 4.11
CA LYS A 185 -3.98 -14.83 3.60
C LYS A 185 -4.84 -14.34 4.76
N ILE A 186 -5.18 -13.06 4.76
CA ILE A 186 -6.04 -12.39 5.73
C ILE A 186 -7.21 -11.78 4.97
N GLU A 187 -8.43 -12.04 5.43
CA GLU A 187 -9.68 -11.43 4.96
C GLU A 187 -10.35 -10.76 6.17
N GLY A 188 -10.71 -9.49 6.03
CA GLY A 188 -11.24 -8.71 7.14
C GLY A 188 -11.53 -7.27 6.74
N GLY A 189 -11.53 -6.35 7.70
CA GLY A 189 -11.91 -4.97 7.44
C GLY A 189 -11.77 -4.06 8.65
N ILE A 190 -12.40 -2.88 8.53
CA ILE A 190 -12.56 -1.92 9.62
C ILE A 190 -13.98 -1.37 9.61
N ILE A 191 -14.54 -1.22 10.80
CA ILE A 191 -15.82 -0.57 11.03
C ILE A 191 -15.56 0.72 11.77
N TRP A 192 -16.18 1.81 11.33
CA TRP A 192 -16.19 3.08 12.04
C TRP A 192 -17.60 3.48 12.43
N TRP A 193 -17.72 3.95 13.66
CA TRP A 193 -18.94 4.52 14.19
C TRP A 193 -18.71 5.93 14.69
N LYS A 194 -19.71 6.77 14.51
CA LYS A 194 -19.76 8.13 15.02
C LYS A 194 -20.80 8.19 16.12
N VAL A 195 -20.42 8.78 17.25
CA VAL A 195 -21.40 9.06 18.30
C VAL A 195 -22.16 10.33 17.91
N LYS A 196 -23.49 10.26 17.90
CA LYS A 196 -24.38 11.38 17.63
C LYS A 196 -25.24 11.65 18.85
N VAL A 197 -25.52 12.91 19.14
CA VAL A 197 -26.51 13.28 20.17
C VAL A 197 -27.76 13.81 19.48
N ASP A 198 -28.92 13.25 19.82
CA ASP A 198 -30.20 13.72 19.29
C ASP A 198 -30.70 14.98 20.00
N SER A 199 -31.80 15.55 19.49
CA SER A 199 -32.43 16.77 20.02
C SER A 199 -32.88 16.66 21.48
N GLU A 200 -33.01 15.43 22.00
CA GLU A 200 -33.41 15.14 23.38
C GLU A 200 -32.19 14.96 24.30
N GLY A 201 -30.96 15.02 23.76
CA GLY A 201 -29.72 14.82 24.51
C GLY A 201 -29.31 13.36 24.64
N ASN A 202 -29.98 12.43 23.94
CA ASN A 202 -29.60 11.02 23.95
C ASN A 202 -28.51 10.76 22.91
N ALA A 203 -27.42 10.14 23.32
CA ALA A 203 -26.40 9.67 22.39
C ALA A 203 -26.84 8.38 21.69
N LYS A 204 -26.53 8.28 20.41
CA LYS A 204 -26.74 7.14 19.52
C LYS A 204 -25.45 6.93 18.74
N ILE A 205 -25.23 5.73 18.21
CA ILE A 205 -24.15 5.53 17.23
C ILE A 205 -24.72 5.49 15.83
N GLU A 206 -23.92 5.97 14.90
CA GLU A 206 -24.15 5.84 13.48
C GLU A 206 -22.94 5.10 12.90
N ASN A 207 -23.18 4.02 12.16
CA ASN A 207 -22.14 3.43 11.34
C ASN A 207 -21.81 4.40 10.19
N VAL A 208 -20.56 4.83 10.11
CA VAL A 208 -20.07 5.77 9.08
C VAL A 208 -19.12 5.12 8.08
N LEU A 209 -18.56 3.96 8.44
CA LEU A 209 -17.81 3.11 7.51
C LEU A 209 -17.99 1.63 7.86
N GLU A 210 -18.17 0.83 6.83
CA GLU A 210 -17.88 -0.60 6.84
C GLU A 210 -17.05 -0.87 5.59
N ALA A 211 -15.78 -1.23 5.77
CA ALA A 211 -14.88 -1.46 4.65
C ALA A 211 -14.10 -2.75 4.83
N THR A 212 -14.08 -3.58 3.79
CA THR A 212 -13.36 -4.84 3.75
C THR A 212 -12.11 -4.75 2.89
N THR A 213 -11.15 -5.65 3.14
CA THR A 213 -9.91 -5.82 2.39
C THR A 213 -9.44 -7.27 2.48
N SER A 214 -8.53 -7.65 1.58
CA SER A 214 -7.81 -8.91 1.67
C SER A 214 -6.34 -8.69 1.42
N SER A 215 -5.50 -9.38 2.17
CA SER A 215 -4.06 -9.33 2.03
C SER A 215 -3.45 -10.71 2.08
N SER A 216 -2.24 -10.83 1.54
CA SER A 216 -1.49 -12.05 1.53
C SER A 216 0.00 -11.77 1.48
N ASN A 217 0.76 -12.75 1.93
CA ASN A 217 2.19 -12.78 1.77
C ASN A 217 2.65 -14.23 1.64
N SER A 218 3.78 -14.45 0.97
CA SER A 218 4.35 -15.78 0.78
C SER A 218 5.86 -15.77 0.88
N ILE A 219 6.43 -16.82 1.45
CA ILE A 219 7.86 -17.07 1.53
C ILE A 219 8.18 -18.49 1.06
N SER A 220 9.41 -18.69 0.60
CA SER A 220 9.93 -20.03 0.27
C SER A 220 10.75 -20.59 1.43
N LEU A 221 10.57 -21.88 1.71
CA LEU A 221 11.30 -22.67 2.69
C LEU A 221 12.06 -23.80 2.00
N VAL A 222 13.17 -24.23 2.59
CA VAL A 222 13.93 -25.41 2.17
C VAL A 222 13.97 -26.38 3.34
N ASN A 223 13.49 -27.61 3.13
CA ASN A 223 13.31 -28.64 4.15
C ASN A 223 12.53 -28.14 5.38
N GLY A 224 11.52 -27.29 5.16
CA GLY A 224 10.71 -26.69 6.23
C GLY A 224 11.42 -25.58 7.03
N ALA A 225 12.62 -25.17 6.65
CA ALA A 225 13.41 -24.12 7.28
C ALA A 225 13.62 -22.91 6.36
N ALA A 226 14.02 -21.79 6.97
CA ALA A 226 14.40 -20.59 6.24
C ALA A 226 15.63 -20.89 5.36
N PRO A 227 15.63 -20.52 4.06
CA PRO A 227 16.81 -20.69 3.20
C PRO A 227 18.04 -19.99 3.77
N SER A 228 19.24 -20.52 3.50
CA SER A 228 20.49 -19.88 3.89
C SER A 228 20.55 -18.42 3.43
N GLY A 229 20.88 -17.50 4.34
CA GLY A 229 20.94 -16.06 4.06
C GLY A 229 19.61 -15.31 4.17
N SER A 230 18.48 -16.00 4.36
CA SER A 230 17.18 -15.35 4.61
C SER A 230 17.05 -14.88 6.07
N SER A 231 16.44 -13.72 6.28
CA SER A 231 16.25 -13.11 7.62
C SER A 231 14.85 -13.36 8.18
N TYR A 232 14.31 -14.58 8.07
CA TYR A 232 12.95 -14.86 8.59
C TYR A 232 12.89 -15.00 10.12
N SER A 233 14.04 -14.98 10.80
CA SER A 233 14.13 -14.98 12.27
C SER A 233 13.88 -13.60 12.89
N ARG A 234 13.77 -12.56 12.07
CA ARG A 234 13.55 -11.19 12.52
C ARG A 234 12.70 -10.41 11.53
N TYR A 235 11.64 -9.79 12.02
CA TYR A 235 10.84 -8.82 11.26
C TYR A 235 11.15 -7.41 11.77
N THR A 236 11.39 -6.47 10.87
CA THR A 236 11.72 -5.08 11.21
C THR A 236 10.75 -4.13 10.54
N PHE A 237 10.23 -3.18 11.31
CA PHE A 237 9.35 -2.13 10.84
C PHE A 237 9.74 -0.81 11.50
N GLY A 238 10.39 0.06 10.73
CA GLY A 238 10.97 1.31 11.26
C GLY A 238 12.09 1.02 12.25
N ASP A 239 11.95 1.58 13.45
CA ASP A 239 12.87 1.38 14.58
C ASP A 239 12.53 0.14 15.42
N GLN A 240 11.40 -0.52 15.15
CA GLN A 240 10.96 -1.70 15.89
C GLN A 240 11.45 -2.98 15.21
N SER A 241 11.86 -3.95 16.04
CA SER A 241 12.30 -5.27 15.58
C SER A 241 11.69 -6.36 16.44
N PHE A 242 11.15 -7.38 15.79
CA PHE A 242 10.45 -8.50 16.39
C PHE A 242 11.21 -9.80 16.09
N SER A 243 11.37 -10.65 17.08
CA SER A 243 11.87 -12.02 16.86
C SER A 243 10.76 -12.84 16.22
N THR A 244 11.03 -13.50 15.09
CA THR A 244 10.00 -14.20 14.33
C THR A 244 10.38 -15.63 14.01
N THR A 245 9.37 -16.47 13.80
CA THR A 245 9.50 -17.72 13.04
C THR A 245 9.15 -17.45 11.58
N PRO A 246 9.45 -18.35 10.62
CA PRO A 246 8.99 -18.18 9.25
C PRO A 246 7.47 -17.98 9.13
N GLN A 247 6.69 -18.65 9.99
CA GLN A 247 5.23 -18.47 10.09
C GLN A 247 4.84 -17.05 10.52
N THR A 248 5.47 -16.53 11.57
CA THR A 248 5.22 -15.17 12.06
C THR A 248 5.68 -14.13 11.05
N TYR A 249 6.82 -14.35 10.40
CA TYR A 249 7.38 -13.45 9.40
C TYR A 249 6.45 -13.30 8.18
N VAL A 250 5.95 -14.42 7.64
CA VAL A 250 5.01 -14.35 6.51
C VAL A 250 3.70 -13.66 6.94
N GLN A 251 3.21 -13.95 8.15
CA GLN A 251 2.02 -13.31 8.70
C GLN A 251 2.21 -11.79 8.85
N ALA A 252 3.37 -11.33 9.33
CA ALA A 252 3.69 -9.91 9.49
C ALA A 252 3.60 -9.14 8.17
N GLY A 253 4.10 -9.72 7.06
CA GLY A 253 3.95 -9.08 5.74
C GLY A 253 2.49 -9.00 5.26
N ALA A 254 1.66 -9.99 5.56
CA ALA A 254 0.22 -9.93 5.26
C ALA A 254 -0.49 -8.88 6.14
N MET A 255 -0.13 -8.79 7.42
CA MET A 255 -0.65 -7.78 8.35
C MET A 255 -0.27 -6.36 7.94
N LEU A 256 0.95 -6.16 7.42
CA LEU A 256 1.42 -4.87 6.90
C LEU A 256 0.52 -4.37 5.77
N ALA A 257 0.30 -5.20 4.75
CA ALA A 257 -0.61 -4.89 3.64
C ALA A 257 -2.05 -4.64 4.13
N PHE A 258 -2.53 -5.46 5.08
CA PHE A 258 -3.85 -5.29 5.69
C PHE A 258 -4.00 -3.91 6.36
N ALA A 259 -3.12 -3.58 7.31
CA ALA A 259 -3.16 -2.31 8.05
C ALA A 259 -3.05 -1.09 7.12
N LYS A 260 -2.19 -1.17 6.10
CA LYS A 260 -2.01 -0.10 5.12
C LYS A 260 -3.25 0.12 4.25
N ASN A 261 -3.94 -0.94 3.84
CA ASN A 261 -5.22 -0.83 3.12
C ASN A 261 -6.31 -0.20 4.00
N LEU A 262 -6.38 -0.58 5.28
CA LEU A 262 -7.32 0.02 6.24
C LEU A 262 -7.07 1.52 6.45
N ASN A 263 -5.81 1.97 6.42
CA ASN A 263 -5.45 3.39 6.50
C ASN A 263 -6.07 4.18 5.34
N VAL A 264 -5.89 3.73 4.10
CA VAL A 264 -6.46 4.42 2.94
C VAL A 264 -7.98 4.52 3.06
N LYS A 265 -8.65 3.40 3.37
CA LYS A 265 -10.11 3.37 3.55
C LYS A 265 -10.58 4.31 4.67
N THR A 266 -9.82 4.38 5.76
CA THR A 266 -10.09 5.31 6.87
C THR A 266 -9.95 6.76 6.43
N ARG A 267 -8.87 7.12 5.72
CA ARG A 267 -8.65 8.48 5.21
C ARG A 267 -9.62 8.88 4.08
N GLU A 268 -10.30 7.93 3.45
CA GLU A 268 -11.33 8.22 2.44
C GLU A 268 -12.66 8.70 3.07
N LEU A 269 -12.87 8.51 4.37
CA LEU A 269 -14.00 9.07 5.10
C LEU A 269 -13.98 10.60 5.03
N SER A 270 -15.11 11.21 4.66
CA SER A 270 -15.24 12.65 4.50
C SER A 270 -14.79 13.44 5.73
N ASP A 271 -15.18 12.98 6.92
CA ASP A 271 -14.83 13.60 8.19
C ASP A 271 -13.33 13.49 8.55
N PHE A 272 -12.57 12.60 7.88
CA PHE A 272 -11.15 12.31 8.16
C PHE A 272 -10.20 12.79 7.06
N LYS A 273 -10.72 13.11 5.89
CA LYS A 273 -9.92 13.75 4.83
C LYS A 273 -9.35 15.06 5.35
N LEU A 274 -8.04 15.24 5.16
CA LEU A 274 -7.46 16.55 5.35
C LEU A 274 -8.09 17.54 4.38
N GLN A 275 -8.50 18.68 4.91
CA GLN A 275 -9.00 19.77 4.11
C GLN A 275 -8.60 21.12 4.67
N ALA A 276 -8.32 22.05 3.77
CA ALA A 276 -8.00 23.42 4.12
C ALA A 276 -8.44 24.37 3.01
N GLN A 277 -8.78 25.60 3.39
CA GLN A 277 -8.94 26.67 2.41
C GLN A 277 -7.59 27.07 1.82
N VAL A 278 -7.60 27.39 0.53
CA VAL A 278 -6.51 28.06 -0.16
C VAL A 278 -6.44 29.49 0.37
N VAL A 279 -5.32 29.81 1.03
CA VAL A 279 -5.07 31.15 1.59
C VAL A 279 -4.26 32.03 0.65
N GLU A 280 -3.42 31.44 -0.20
CA GLU A 280 -2.69 32.15 -1.25
C GLU A 280 -2.66 31.34 -2.54
N LYS A 281 -2.65 32.06 -3.67
CA LYS A 281 -2.53 31.47 -4.99
C LYS A 281 -1.48 32.22 -5.80
N ASN A 282 -0.58 31.47 -6.43
CA ASN A 282 0.35 31.99 -7.41
C ASN A 282 0.32 31.12 -8.68
N ARG A 283 -0.33 31.61 -9.73
CA ARG A 283 -0.55 30.88 -11.00
C ARG A 283 -1.21 29.52 -10.76
N ARG A 284 -0.41 28.45 -10.77
CA ARG A 284 -0.84 27.05 -10.59
C ARG A 284 -0.44 26.49 -9.21
N SER A 285 0.13 27.30 -8.33
CA SER A 285 0.49 26.94 -6.97
C SER A 285 -0.55 27.47 -6.00
N TYR A 286 -0.93 26.62 -5.05
CA TYR A 286 -1.94 26.86 -4.03
C TYR A 286 -1.30 26.62 -2.67
N ASN A 287 -1.37 27.61 -1.78
CA ASN A 287 -0.85 27.52 -0.43
C ASN A 287 -2.00 27.36 0.57
N PHE A 288 -1.83 26.48 1.55
CA PHE A 288 -2.84 26.15 2.55
C PHE A 288 -2.19 25.80 3.89
N ASN A 289 -2.96 25.97 4.97
CA ASN A 289 -2.49 25.82 6.34
C ASN A 289 -2.68 24.39 6.86
N LEU A 290 -1.97 23.45 6.25
CA LEU A 290 -1.76 22.09 6.73
C LEU A 290 -0.28 21.75 6.54
N GLY A 291 0.29 20.88 7.36
CA GLY A 291 1.71 20.52 7.28
C GLY A 291 2.01 19.07 7.67
N LEU A 292 3.29 18.81 7.93
CA LEU A 292 3.81 17.49 8.32
C LEU A 292 3.11 16.94 9.58
N THR A 293 2.81 17.81 10.54
CA THR A 293 2.10 17.46 11.78
C THR A 293 0.69 16.97 11.54
N ASP A 294 0.05 17.43 10.46
CA ASP A 294 -1.27 16.95 10.02
C ASP A 294 -1.15 15.68 9.15
N GLY A 295 0.07 15.35 8.73
CA GLY A 295 0.39 14.22 7.85
C GLY A 295 0.36 14.57 6.37
N VAL A 296 0.56 15.83 6.01
CA VAL A 296 0.80 16.27 4.62
C VAL A 296 2.27 16.05 4.27
N HIS A 297 2.52 15.20 3.28
CA HIS A 297 3.85 14.87 2.80
C HIS A 297 4.06 15.33 1.37
N LEU A 298 5.34 15.36 0.96
CA LEU A 298 5.72 15.69 -0.40
C LEU A 298 5.04 14.72 -1.38
N ASP A 299 4.52 15.25 -2.47
CA ASP A 299 3.75 14.54 -3.50
C ASP A 299 2.37 13.98 -3.13
N ASP A 300 1.88 14.23 -1.91
CA ASP A 300 0.50 13.89 -1.58
C ASP A 300 -0.50 14.53 -2.56
N GLY A 301 -1.56 13.78 -2.88
CA GLY A 301 -2.59 14.18 -3.83
C GLY A 301 -3.76 14.88 -3.13
N PHE A 302 -4.22 15.98 -3.71
CA PHE A 302 -5.39 16.72 -3.23
C PHE A 302 -6.30 17.08 -4.41
N PHE A 303 -7.61 16.98 -4.23
CA PHE A 303 -8.55 17.67 -5.11
C PHE A 303 -8.65 19.14 -4.73
N LEU A 304 -8.80 19.99 -5.74
CA LEU A 304 -9.23 21.38 -5.59
C LEU A 304 -10.74 21.43 -5.79
N ILE A 305 -11.46 21.93 -4.80
CA ILE A 305 -12.91 21.91 -4.70
C ILE A 305 -13.44 23.34 -4.54
N GLU A 306 -14.56 23.63 -5.18
CA GLU A 306 -15.40 24.78 -4.89
C GLU A 306 -16.76 24.31 -4.39
N LEU A 307 -17.34 25.08 -3.47
CA LEU A 307 -18.69 24.86 -3.00
C LEU A 307 -19.62 25.67 -3.89
N THR A 308 -20.60 24.98 -4.49
CA THR A 308 -21.58 25.56 -5.42
C THR A 308 -22.98 25.28 -4.92
N GLU A 309 -23.94 26.12 -5.22
CA GLU A 309 -25.34 25.90 -4.83
C GLU A 309 -26.08 25.12 -5.94
N ASP A 310 -26.80 24.06 -5.58
CA ASP A 310 -27.66 23.33 -6.50
C ASP A 310 -29.01 24.03 -6.72
N SER A 311 -29.88 23.45 -7.55
CA SER A 311 -31.19 24.03 -7.85
C SER A 311 -32.14 24.11 -6.64
N ASP A 312 -31.87 23.33 -5.60
CA ASP A 312 -32.66 23.25 -4.37
C ASP A 312 -32.08 24.12 -3.25
N GLY A 313 -31.00 24.85 -3.51
CA GLY A 313 -30.34 25.72 -2.56
C GLY A 313 -29.34 25.00 -1.64
N ASN A 314 -28.99 23.75 -1.92
CA ASN A 314 -28.01 23.01 -1.13
C ASN A 314 -26.59 23.27 -1.64
N GLU A 315 -25.65 23.31 -0.70
CA GLU A 315 -24.23 23.41 -1.01
C GLU A 315 -23.68 22.05 -1.49
N VAL A 316 -23.11 22.03 -2.70
CA VAL A 316 -22.56 20.86 -3.37
C VAL A 316 -21.11 21.09 -3.75
N GLU A 317 -20.27 20.09 -3.48
CA GLU A 317 -18.85 20.09 -3.82
C GLU A 317 -18.62 19.88 -5.32
N SER A 318 -17.98 20.84 -5.97
CA SER A 318 -17.56 20.76 -7.37
C SER A 318 -16.04 20.58 -7.45
N LYS A 319 -15.60 19.43 -7.98
CA LYS A 319 -14.17 19.13 -8.19
C LYS A 319 -13.64 19.87 -9.42
N LEU A 320 -12.78 20.86 -9.19
CA LEU A 320 -12.17 21.64 -10.25
C LEU A 320 -10.93 20.98 -10.85
N GLY A 321 -10.05 20.47 -10.00
CA GLY A 321 -8.76 19.96 -10.42
C GLY A 321 -8.06 19.10 -9.40
N PHE A 322 -6.88 18.64 -9.75
CA PHE A 322 -6.03 17.79 -8.94
C PHE A 322 -4.67 18.45 -8.73
N LEU A 323 -4.30 18.55 -7.47
CA LEU A 323 -3.09 19.17 -6.97
C LEU A 323 -2.14 18.10 -6.44
N ARG A 324 -0.85 18.39 -6.52
CA ARG A 324 0.19 17.59 -5.88
C ARG A 324 1.05 18.45 -4.97
N VAL A 325 1.26 18.03 -3.73
CA VAL A 325 2.11 18.74 -2.77
C VAL A 325 3.54 18.83 -3.31
N SER A 326 4.07 20.04 -3.35
CA SER A 326 5.43 20.37 -3.80
C SER A 326 6.32 20.90 -2.68
N LYS A 327 5.72 21.23 -1.54
CA LYS A 327 6.39 21.63 -0.29
C LYS A 327 5.43 21.39 0.87
N SER A 328 5.91 20.72 1.92
CA SER A 328 5.17 20.50 3.16
C SER A 328 5.61 21.54 4.21
N ALA A 329 4.66 22.14 4.92
CA ALA A 329 4.91 23.03 6.04
C ALA A 329 5.42 22.24 7.27
N ASN A 330 6.28 22.87 8.07
CA ASN A 330 6.71 22.35 9.36
C ASN A 330 6.17 23.29 10.45
N LEU A 331 4.95 23.01 10.89
CA LEU A 331 4.21 23.85 11.83
C LEU A 331 4.81 23.86 13.24
N ASP A 332 5.58 22.84 13.62
CA ASP A 332 6.32 22.81 14.89
C ASP A 332 7.44 23.85 14.92
N LYS A 333 8.09 24.10 13.78
CA LYS A 333 9.16 25.10 13.65
C LYS A 333 8.61 26.49 13.37
N ASP A 334 7.59 26.58 12.52
CA ASP A 334 6.95 27.83 12.13
C ASP A 334 5.43 27.61 11.97
N PRO A 335 4.62 28.01 12.97
CA PRO A 335 3.16 27.84 12.95
C PRO A 335 2.44 28.60 11.83
N LEU A 336 3.12 29.56 11.18
CA LEU A 336 2.56 30.33 10.06
C LEU A 336 3.01 29.78 8.69
N SER A 337 3.84 28.73 8.68
CA SER A 337 4.31 28.14 7.44
C SER A 337 3.17 27.44 6.69
N LEU A 338 3.14 27.62 5.38
CA LEU A 338 2.11 27.03 4.50
C LEU A 338 2.70 25.90 3.65
N SER A 339 1.91 24.84 3.47
CA SER A 339 2.19 23.85 2.43
C SER A 339 1.83 24.42 1.06
N THR A 340 2.54 23.99 0.02
CA THR A 340 2.30 24.42 -1.35
C THR A 340 2.01 23.21 -2.22
N ALA A 341 0.86 23.18 -2.89
CA ALA A 341 0.54 22.19 -3.92
C ALA A 341 0.42 22.82 -5.31
N LYS A 342 0.81 22.07 -6.33
CA LYS A 342 0.76 22.48 -7.74
C LYS A 342 -0.39 21.77 -8.45
N LEU A 343 -1.19 22.54 -9.20
CA LEU A 343 -2.22 22.01 -10.09
C LEU A 343 -1.59 21.25 -11.26
N VAL A 344 -1.84 19.95 -11.31
CA VAL A 344 -1.35 19.06 -12.37
C VAL A 344 -2.45 18.68 -13.37
N TYR A 345 -3.72 18.71 -12.95
CA TYR A 345 -4.85 18.37 -13.82
C TYR A 345 -6.10 19.18 -13.47
N GLY A 346 -6.96 19.46 -14.47
CA GLY A 346 -8.22 20.17 -14.28
C GLY A 346 -8.12 21.70 -14.34
N LYS A 347 -9.19 22.35 -13.87
CA LYS A 347 -9.37 23.81 -13.88
C LYS A 347 -8.67 24.46 -12.68
N SER A 348 -8.35 25.74 -12.83
CA SER A 348 -7.89 26.57 -11.72
C SER A 348 -9.07 26.94 -10.84
N GLY A 349 -8.89 26.88 -9.52
CA GLY A 349 -9.75 27.57 -8.54
C GLY A 349 -9.07 28.85 -8.05
N ASP A 350 -9.68 29.56 -7.10
CA ASP A 350 -9.19 30.82 -6.55
C ASP A 350 -8.90 30.73 -5.03
N ILE A 351 -8.49 31.87 -4.44
CA ILE A 351 -8.38 31.98 -2.98
C ILE A 351 -9.76 31.73 -2.37
N GLY A 352 -9.83 30.93 -1.31
CA GLY A 352 -11.08 30.47 -0.70
C GLY A 352 -11.58 29.11 -1.22
N SER A 353 -11.08 28.61 -2.36
CA SER A 353 -11.30 27.21 -2.75
C SER A 353 -10.75 26.25 -1.69
N ILE A 354 -11.22 25.01 -1.67
CA ILE A 354 -10.84 24.01 -0.69
C ILE A 354 -9.87 23.01 -1.34
N VAL A 355 -8.75 22.73 -0.68
CA VAL A 355 -7.95 21.54 -0.97
C VAL A 355 -8.47 20.39 -0.12
N MET A 356 -8.70 19.22 -0.72
CA MET A 356 -9.21 18.03 -0.03
C MET A 356 -8.37 16.82 -0.40
N GLU A 357 -7.95 16.08 0.62
CA GLU A 357 -7.07 14.92 0.48
C GLU A 357 -7.65 13.84 -0.45
N HIS A 358 -6.77 13.27 -1.26
CA HIS A 358 -7.02 12.10 -2.08
C HIS A 358 -6.04 10.99 -1.70
N PRO A 359 -6.35 10.19 -0.66
CA PRO A 359 -5.41 9.24 -0.10
C PRO A 359 -5.14 8.07 -1.07
N ARG A 360 -3.86 7.74 -1.22
CA ARG A 360 -3.35 6.60 -2.01
C ARG A 360 -2.20 5.94 -1.27
N LEU A 361 -1.81 4.74 -1.73
CA LEU A 361 -0.72 3.98 -1.12
C LEU A 361 0.67 4.56 -1.39
N GLY A 362 0.77 5.54 -2.29
CA GLY A 362 2.05 6.02 -2.82
C GLY A 362 2.73 5.00 -3.74
N ILE A 363 1.95 4.05 -4.28
CA ILE A 363 2.39 3.03 -5.21
C ILE A 363 1.66 3.26 -6.54
N ASP A 364 2.41 3.25 -7.63
CA ASP A 364 1.88 3.28 -8.98
C ASP A 364 2.15 1.91 -9.64
N THR A 365 1.11 1.32 -10.23
CA THR A 365 1.22 0.08 -11.02
C THR A 365 1.16 0.43 -12.50
N LYS A 366 2.14 -0.04 -13.27
CA LYS A 366 2.24 0.19 -14.71
C LYS A 366 2.26 -1.13 -15.46
N ILE A 367 1.43 -1.20 -16.50
CA ILE A 367 1.40 -2.30 -17.46
C ILE A 367 1.73 -1.71 -18.84
N ARG A 368 2.71 -2.29 -19.53
CA ARG A 368 3.18 -1.83 -20.85
C ARG A 368 3.30 -3.01 -21.81
N GLY A 369 2.79 -2.83 -23.03
CA GLY A 369 3.06 -3.69 -24.16
C GLY A 369 3.97 -2.97 -25.16
N GLY A 370 4.90 -3.69 -25.78
CA GLY A 370 5.89 -3.06 -26.65
C GLY A 370 6.76 -4.03 -27.43
N LEU A 371 7.77 -3.46 -28.07
CA LEU A 371 8.78 -4.17 -28.85
C LEU A 371 10.17 -3.83 -28.31
N ILE A 372 11.06 -4.82 -28.30
CA ILE A 372 12.50 -4.60 -28.28
C ILE A 372 13.01 -4.81 -29.70
N THR A 373 13.85 -3.91 -30.21
CA THR A 373 14.44 -3.96 -31.55
C THR A 373 15.95 -3.74 -31.46
N GLY A 374 16.71 -4.31 -32.41
CA GLY A 374 18.16 -4.23 -32.40
C GLY A 374 18.84 -5.33 -31.58
N MET A 375 18.11 -6.41 -31.28
CA MET A 375 18.72 -7.65 -30.78
C MET A 375 19.62 -8.25 -31.86
N ASN A 376 20.55 -9.11 -31.43
CA ASN A 376 21.33 -9.95 -32.32
C ASN A 376 21.40 -11.37 -31.75
N LEU A 377 20.49 -12.23 -32.19
CA LEU A 377 20.50 -13.65 -31.87
C LEU A 377 20.54 -14.44 -33.18
N GLU A 378 21.71 -14.92 -33.56
CA GLU A 378 21.93 -15.72 -34.77
C GLU A 378 21.71 -17.21 -34.51
N PRO A 379 21.45 -18.04 -35.56
CA PRO A 379 21.26 -19.48 -35.42
C PRO A 379 22.35 -20.19 -34.60
N TRP A 380 23.62 -19.84 -34.82
CA TRP A 380 24.74 -20.46 -34.14
C TRP A 380 24.82 -20.08 -32.64
N HIS A 381 24.20 -18.97 -32.22
CA HIS A 381 24.01 -18.68 -30.79
C HIS A 381 23.11 -19.72 -30.13
N THR A 382 22.27 -20.45 -30.87
CA THR A 382 21.44 -21.51 -30.28
C THR A 382 22.00 -22.90 -30.58
N ASN A 383 23.29 -22.98 -30.92
CA ASN A 383 23.93 -24.24 -31.24
C ASN A 383 24.24 -25.04 -29.96
N PHE A 384 23.90 -26.33 -29.98
CA PHE A 384 24.23 -27.28 -28.92
C PHE A 384 24.42 -28.68 -29.49
N TYR A 385 25.06 -29.54 -28.70
CA TYR A 385 25.39 -30.92 -29.06
C TYR A 385 24.44 -31.87 -28.34
N LEU A 386 23.84 -32.82 -29.07
CA LEU A 386 23.12 -33.96 -28.49
C LEU A 386 23.84 -35.26 -28.85
N ILE A 387 23.75 -36.25 -27.96
CA ILE A 387 24.28 -37.58 -28.22
C ILE A 387 23.36 -38.27 -29.24
N SER A 388 23.84 -38.49 -30.46
CA SER A 388 23.08 -39.12 -31.54
C SER A 388 23.25 -40.65 -31.62
N GLY A 389 24.16 -41.22 -30.81
CA GLY A 389 24.32 -42.66 -30.65
C GLY A 389 25.66 -43.07 -30.04
N ILE A 390 25.76 -44.34 -29.64
CA ILE A 390 27.02 -44.95 -29.17
C ILE A 390 27.52 -45.91 -30.25
N VAL A 391 28.72 -45.66 -30.78
CA VAL A 391 29.37 -46.62 -31.68
C VAL A 391 30.11 -47.65 -30.82
N SER A 392 29.55 -48.86 -30.75
CA SER A 392 30.19 -49.99 -30.07
C SER A 392 31.40 -50.49 -30.87
N ASN A 393 32.52 -49.80 -30.69
CA ASN A 393 33.86 -50.37 -30.85
C ASN A 393 34.55 -50.28 -29.49
N LYS A 394 35.67 -50.98 -29.29
CA LYS A 394 36.34 -51.32 -28.01
C LYS A 394 36.49 -50.22 -26.93
N ASN A 395 36.14 -48.95 -27.20
CA ASN A 395 36.19 -47.81 -26.30
C ASN A 395 34.88 -46.99 -26.23
N ASP A 396 33.70 -47.51 -26.60
CA ASP A 396 32.38 -46.84 -26.57
C ASP A 396 32.44 -45.34 -26.91
N THR A 397 32.56 -45.01 -28.20
CA THR A 397 32.65 -43.61 -28.64
C THR A 397 31.25 -43.04 -28.86
N GLU A 398 30.91 -42.01 -28.08
CA GLU A 398 29.69 -41.22 -28.25
C GLU A 398 29.79 -40.37 -29.53
N LEU A 399 28.74 -40.40 -30.35
CA LEU A 399 28.56 -39.50 -31.49
C LEU A 399 27.73 -38.30 -31.05
N TYR A 400 28.18 -37.10 -31.41
CA TYR A 400 27.47 -35.87 -31.14
C TYR A 400 26.97 -35.25 -32.44
N GLU A 401 25.69 -34.87 -32.47
CA GLU A 401 25.09 -34.08 -33.55
C GLU A 401 24.84 -32.64 -33.10
N ASN A 402 25.04 -31.72 -34.04
CA ASN A 402 24.87 -30.29 -33.83
C ASN A 402 23.46 -29.85 -34.20
N TYR A 403 22.76 -29.25 -33.25
CA TYR A 403 21.41 -28.72 -33.45
C TYR A 403 21.40 -27.21 -33.21
N ASN A 404 20.61 -26.50 -34.01
CA ASN A 404 20.23 -25.11 -33.75
C ASN A 404 18.74 -25.06 -33.39
N LEU A 405 18.34 -24.08 -32.59
CA LEU A 405 16.94 -23.90 -32.19
C LEU A 405 16.19 -22.90 -33.09
N ILE A 406 16.91 -22.00 -33.76
CA ILE A 406 16.36 -21.02 -34.69
C ILE A 406 17.03 -21.12 -36.08
N ASP A 407 16.26 -20.76 -37.12
CA ASP A 407 16.70 -20.77 -38.53
C ASP A 407 17.17 -19.39 -39.03
N ASN A 408 16.80 -18.31 -38.34
CA ASN A 408 17.04 -16.94 -38.75
C ASN A 408 17.63 -16.08 -37.63
N THR A 409 18.30 -14.99 -38.01
CA THR A 409 18.74 -13.97 -37.04
C THR A 409 17.53 -13.24 -36.46
N VAL A 410 17.39 -13.27 -35.14
CA VAL A 410 16.32 -12.60 -34.41
C VAL A 410 16.82 -11.22 -33.96
N THR A 411 16.09 -10.19 -34.41
CA THR A 411 16.39 -8.78 -34.09
C THR A 411 15.32 -8.11 -33.26
N THR A 412 14.20 -8.79 -33.01
CA THR A 412 13.00 -8.21 -32.39
C THR A 412 12.33 -9.19 -31.43
N ALA A 413 11.78 -8.65 -30.33
CA ALA A 413 10.90 -9.36 -29.41
C ALA A 413 9.66 -8.53 -29.07
N VAL A 414 8.52 -9.19 -28.87
CA VAL A 414 7.30 -8.57 -28.34
C VAL A 414 7.31 -8.75 -26.82
N MET A 415 7.20 -7.66 -26.08
CA MET A 415 7.33 -7.63 -24.62
C MET A 415 6.07 -7.12 -23.94
N PHE A 416 5.73 -7.74 -22.82
CA PHE A 416 4.81 -7.24 -21.82
C PHE A 416 5.54 -7.00 -20.52
N GLU A 417 5.32 -5.85 -19.91
CA GLU A 417 5.99 -5.41 -18.70
C GLU A 417 4.98 -5.01 -17.64
N PHE A 418 5.27 -5.42 -16.41
CA PHE A 418 4.60 -5.03 -15.19
C PHE A 418 5.62 -4.35 -14.27
N LEU A 419 5.32 -3.14 -13.82
CA LEU A 419 6.18 -2.34 -12.95
C LEU A 419 5.37 -1.82 -11.77
N GLN A 420 5.89 -1.98 -10.55
CA GLN A 420 5.39 -1.24 -9.40
C GLN A 420 6.41 -0.19 -8.97
N SER A 421 5.95 1.02 -8.74
CA SER A 421 6.76 2.19 -8.42
C SER A 421 6.32 2.79 -7.10
N TYR A 422 7.19 2.81 -6.09
CA TYR A 422 6.90 3.44 -4.80
C TYR A 422 7.48 4.84 -4.73
N ASN A 423 6.67 5.80 -4.31
CA ASN A 423 7.07 7.20 -4.20
C ASN A 423 8.03 7.44 -3.02
N LEU A 424 9.28 7.77 -3.34
CA LEU A 424 10.33 8.09 -2.37
C LEU A 424 10.34 9.56 -1.95
N ALA A 425 9.53 10.43 -2.56
CA ALA A 425 9.54 11.86 -2.25
C ALA A 425 9.33 12.16 -0.76
N PRO A 426 8.38 11.52 -0.04
CA PRO A 426 8.22 11.71 1.40
C PRO A 426 9.43 11.28 2.24
N ILE A 427 10.34 10.46 1.70
CA ILE A 427 11.50 9.93 2.41
C ILE A 427 12.75 10.75 2.10
N LEU A 428 12.95 11.12 0.84
CA LEU A 428 14.15 11.80 0.36
C LEU A 428 14.03 13.32 0.30
N GLY A 429 12.81 13.86 0.34
CA GLY A 429 12.56 15.30 0.12
C GLY A 429 12.72 15.71 -1.35
N ILE A 430 12.76 14.74 -2.27
CA ILE A 430 12.95 14.97 -3.70
C ILE A 430 11.67 14.54 -4.43
N SER A 431 10.80 15.52 -4.73
CA SER A 431 9.49 15.32 -5.38
C SER A 431 9.59 14.47 -6.65
N GLN A 432 8.65 13.57 -6.85
CA GLN A 432 8.46 12.74 -8.04
C GLN A 432 9.60 11.78 -8.33
N THR A 433 10.23 11.25 -7.27
CA THR A 433 11.26 10.21 -7.33
C THR A 433 10.68 8.90 -6.84
N PHE A 434 10.88 7.83 -7.59
CA PHE A 434 10.26 6.53 -7.36
C PHE A 434 11.32 5.43 -7.29
N PHE A 435 11.08 4.44 -6.43
CA PHE A 435 11.77 3.16 -6.44
C PHE A 435 10.92 2.13 -7.19
N ASP A 436 11.52 1.44 -8.13
CA ASP A 436 10.81 0.61 -9.09
C ASP A 436 11.15 -0.88 -8.92
N VAL A 437 10.14 -1.73 -9.01
CA VAL A 437 10.28 -3.20 -9.09
C VAL A 437 9.56 -3.65 -10.35
N GLY A 438 10.31 -4.20 -11.30
CA GLY A 438 9.82 -4.54 -12.64
C GLY A 438 9.97 -6.01 -12.97
N LEU A 439 8.97 -6.54 -13.67
CA LEU A 439 8.96 -7.86 -14.30
C LEU A 439 8.53 -7.69 -15.76
N SER A 440 9.16 -8.39 -16.69
CA SER A 440 8.71 -8.45 -18.07
C SER A 440 8.81 -9.86 -18.63
N ALA A 441 7.92 -10.18 -19.56
CA ALA A 441 7.89 -11.42 -20.30
C ALA A 441 7.56 -11.14 -21.76
N GLY A 442 8.09 -11.93 -22.67
CA GLY A 442 7.92 -11.70 -24.09
C GLY A 442 8.23 -12.92 -24.94
N VAL A 443 7.92 -12.77 -26.22
CA VAL A 443 8.14 -13.79 -27.25
C VAL A 443 9.09 -13.25 -28.31
N LEU A 444 10.00 -14.09 -28.79
CA LEU A 444 10.90 -13.74 -29.87
C LEU A 444 10.20 -13.85 -31.23
N ALA A 445 10.54 -12.95 -32.16
CA ALA A 445 10.19 -13.08 -33.56
C ALA A 445 11.16 -14.06 -34.27
N ALA A 446 11.15 -15.33 -33.84
CA ALA A 446 12.08 -16.37 -34.28
C ALA A 446 11.40 -17.44 -35.14
N ASP A 447 12.02 -17.80 -36.27
CA ASP A 447 11.69 -19.01 -37.01
C ASP A 447 12.41 -20.19 -36.35
N ARG A 448 11.63 -21.13 -35.81
CA ARG A 448 12.17 -22.32 -35.15
C ARG A 448 12.58 -23.37 -36.18
N THR A 449 13.71 -24.03 -35.93
CA THR A 449 14.14 -25.22 -36.70
C THR A 449 13.11 -26.34 -36.63
N GLN A 450 13.18 -27.30 -37.55
CA GLN A 450 12.31 -28.48 -37.50
C GLN A 450 12.49 -29.25 -36.19
N PHE A 451 13.74 -29.42 -35.74
CA PHE A 451 14.06 -30.01 -34.44
C PHE A 451 13.33 -29.28 -33.29
N ALA A 452 13.46 -27.95 -33.20
CA ALA A 452 12.83 -27.18 -32.13
C ALA A 452 11.29 -27.24 -32.18
N LYS A 453 10.70 -27.38 -33.38
CA LYS A 453 9.26 -27.59 -33.56
C LYS A 453 8.83 -28.98 -33.08
N ASP A 454 9.60 -30.02 -33.40
CA ASP A 454 9.32 -31.41 -33.02
C ASP A 454 9.41 -31.57 -31.49
N GLN A 455 10.43 -30.95 -30.88
CA GLN A 455 10.60 -30.85 -29.42
C GLN A 455 9.71 -29.79 -28.77
N LYS A 456 8.84 -29.11 -29.53
CA LYS A 456 7.88 -28.08 -29.07
C LYS A 456 8.47 -26.96 -28.20
N LEU A 457 9.75 -26.64 -28.38
CA LEU A 457 10.46 -25.62 -27.60
C LEU A 457 9.92 -24.23 -27.93
N THR A 458 9.54 -23.46 -26.90
CA THR A 458 8.99 -22.11 -27.09
C THR A 458 10.02 -21.05 -26.69
N PRO A 459 10.39 -20.11 -27.59
CA PRO A 459 11.37 -19.07 -27.29
C PRO A 459 10.72 -17.94 -26.49
N LEU A 460 11.00 -17.90 -25.20
CA LEU A 460 10.49 -16.91 -24.26
C LEU A 460 11.62 -16.08 -23.69
N ILE A 461 11.37 -14.79 -23.51
CA ILE A 461 12.32 -13.88 -22.88
C ILE A 461 11.66 -13.25 -21.65
N TYR A 462 12.36 -13.28 -20.53
CA TYR A 462 11.91 -12.74 -19.26
C TYR A 462 12.93 -11.74 -18.74
N SER A 463 12.47 -10.75 -17.99
CA SER A 463 13.36 -9.90 -17.22
C SER A 463 12.77 -9.56 -15.86
N PHE A 464 13.63 -9.34 -14.89
CA PHE A 464 13.27 -8.77 -13.60
C PHE A 464 14.30 -7.71 -13.23
N GLY A 465 13.90 -6.69 -12.49
CA GLY A 465 14.84 -5.63 -12.10
C GLY A 465 14.31 -4.69 -11.04
N LEU A 466 15.26 -3.94 -10.48
CA LEU A 466 15.03 -2.86 -9.54
C LEU A 466 15.52 -1.55 -10.19
N GLY A 467 14.81 -0.47 -9.96
CA GLY A 467 15.15 0.80 -10.60
C GLY A 467 14.81 2.03 -9.77
N VAL A 468 15.21 3.17 -10.32
CA VAL A 468 14.82 4.48 -9.81
C VAL A 468 14.35 5.33 -10.97
N THR A 469 13.19 5.97 -10.80
CA THR A 469 12.59 6.86 -11.80
C THR A 469 12.35 8.24 -11.23
N LYS A 470 12.64 9.27 -12.03
CA LYS A 470 12.29 10.66 -11.78
C LYS A 470 11.25 11.12 -12.80
N LYS A 471 10.11 11.65 -12.35
CA LYS A 471 9.07 12.24 -13.23
C LYS A 471 9.18 13.76 -13.25
N LEU A 472 9.31 14.35 -14.44
CA LEU A 472 9.37 15.81 -14.65
C LEU A 472 8.05 16.33 -15.21
N TRP A 473 7.37 17.21 -14.47
CA TRP A 473 5.99 17.61 -14.74
C TRP A 473 5.84 18.93 -15.51
N PHE A 474 4.91 18.94 -16.46
CA PHE A 474 4.50 20.07 -17.30
C PHE A 474 2.97 20.13 -17.40
N GLY A 475 2.31 20.46 -16.29
CA GLY A 475 0.85 20.37 -16.19
C GLY A 475 0.41 18.91 -16.19
N ARG A 476 -0.50 18.53 -17.10
CA ARG A 476 -1.02 17.14 -17.20
C ARG A 476 -0.06 16.15 -17.87
N LEU A 477 1.05 16.65 -18.42
CA LEU A 477 2.06 15.85 -19.10
C LEU A 477 3.29 15.74 -18.20
N HIS A 478 3.92 14.57 -18.14
CA HIS A 478 5.22 14.41 -17.50
C HIS A 478 6.14 13.49 -18.28
N ILE A 479 7.44 13.71 -18.09
CA ILE A 479 8.52 12.94 -18.72
C ILE A 479 9.18 12.12 -17.61
N PRO A 480 8.96 10.79 -17.56
CA PRO A 480 9.75 9.91 -16.71
C PRO A 480 11.17 9.76 -17.29
N ILE A 481 12.16 9.69 -16.40
CA ILE A 481 13.55 9.32 -16.71
C ILE A 481 13.94 8.30 -15.64
N GLY A 482 14.32 7.10 -16.06
CA GLY A 482 14.61 6.01 -15.14
C GLY A 482 15.79 5.16 -15.57
N ILE A 483 16.37 4.48 -14.59
CA ILE A 483 17.41 3.48 -14.76
C ILE A 483 17.05 2.24 -13.94
N ASP A 484 17.14 1.07 -14.55
CA ASP A 484 16.85 -0.21 -13.91
C ASP A 484 18.05 -1.16 -14.06
N LEU A 485 18.32 -1.93 -13.01
CA LEU A 485 19.33 -3.00 -12.98
C LEU A 485 18.64 -4.32 -12.65
N GLY A 486 19.05 -5.41 -13.30
CA GLY A 486 18.37 -6.68 -13.11
C GLY A 486 18.97 -7.84 -13.88
N GLY A 487 18.13 -8.86 -14.11
CA GLY A 487 18.44 -10.04 -14.91
C GLY A 487 17.51 -10.14 -16.11
N GLN A 488 18.01 -10.70 -17.20
CA GLN A 488 17.23 -11.10 -18.36
C GLN A 488 17.54 -12.55 -18.70
N ILE A 489 16.51 -13.34 -18.97
CA ILE A 489 16.62 -14.76 -19.30
C ILE A 489 15.94 -14.98 -20.65
N LEU A 490 16.67 -15.51 -21.63
CA LEU A 490 16.06 -16.10 -22.83
C LEU A 490 16.02 -17.62 -22.60
N SER A 491 14.85 -18.22 -22.72
CA SER A 491 14.60 -19.64 -22.48
C SER A 491 13.93 -20.26 -23.70
N PHE A 492 14.44 -21.42 -24.11
CA PHE A 492 13.77 -22.34 -25.01
C PHE A 492 13.44 -23.58 -24.19
N SER A 493 12.18 -23.75 -23.81
CA SER A 493 11.76 -24.85 -22.92
C SER A 493 10.47 -25.51 -23.38
N ASN A 494 10.28 -26.75 -22.92
CA ASN A 494 9.08 -27.56 -23.07
C ASN A 494 8.70 -28.18 -21.72
N ASN A 495 7.41 -28.42 -21.50
CA ASN A 495 6.85 -28.95 -20.25
C ASN A 495 6.77 -30.50 -20.20
N LYS A 496 7.38 -31.21 -21.16
CA LYS A 496 7.34 -32.69 -21.21
C LYS A 496 8.67 -33.29 -20.74
N LYS A 497 8.60 -34.17 -19.73
CA LYS A 497 9.78 -34.76 -19.07
C LYS A 497 10.52 -35.82 -19.92
N ASP A 498 9.91 -36.37 -20.98
CA ASP A 498 10.48 -37.46 -21.78
C ASP A 498 11.20 -37.02 -23.06
N ASP A 499 11.34 -35.71 -23.29
CA ASP A 499 11.95 -35.16 -24.50
C ASP A 499 13.48 -35.02 -24.34
N GLU A 500 14.23 -35.19 -25.44
CA GLU A 500 15.70 -35.24 -25.47
C GLU A 500 16.35 -33.93 -24.99
N LEU A 501 15.81 -32.77 -25.39
CA LEU A 501 16.21 -31.46 -24.84
C LEU A 501 15.03 -30.86 -24.07
N ARG A 502 15.20 -30.64 -22.75
CA ARG A 502 14.18 -30.05 -21.88
C ARG A 502 14.21 -28.52 -21.89
N SER A 503 15.40 -27.95 -21.74
CA SER A 503 15.58 -26.49 -21.67
C SER A 503 16.92 -26.06 -22.25
N TYR A 504 16.94 -24.86 -22.84
CA TYR A 504 18.16 -24.17 -23.26
C TYR A 504 18.01 -22.69 -22.91
N GLU A 505 18.90 -22.18 -22.06
CA GLU A 505 18.75 -20.87 -21.42
C GLU A 505 19.99 -20.00 -21.51
N TYR A 506 19.74 -18.72 -21.77
CA TYR A 506 20.69 -17.63 -21.73
C TYR A 506 20.35 -16.71 -20.57
N THR A 507 21.24 -16.59 -19.59
CA THR A 507 21.09 -15.62 -18.50
C THR A 507 22.03 -14.43 -18.71
N SER A 508 21.47 -13.24 -18.60
CA SER A 508 22.15 -11.97 -18.81
C SER A 508 21.93 -11.01 -17.64
N ALA A 509 22.96 -10.21 -17.33
CA ALA A 509 22.80 -9.03 -16.49
C ALA A 509 22.16 -7.93 -17.34
N LEU A 510 21.14 -7.25 -16.81
CA LEU A 510 20.37 -6.24 -17.51
C LEU A 510 20.61 -4.87 -16.90
N LEU A 511 21.00 -3.90 -17.73
CA LEU A 511 20.93 -2.48 -17.46
C LEU A 511 19.93 -1.84 -18.43
N LYS A 512 18.93 -1.14 -17.93
CA LYS A 512 17.92 -0.48 -18.74
C LYS A 512 17.90 1.01 -18.42
N ALA A 513 17.99 1.84 -19.45
CA ALA A 513 17.72 3.27 -19.36
C ALA A 513 16.40 3.56 -20.06
N GLN A 514 15.48 4.27 -19.42
CA GLN A 514 14.14 4.50 -19.95
C GLN A 514 13.68 5.94 -19.82
N THR A 515 12.90 6.38 -20.79
CA THR A 515 12.20 7.66 -20.79
C THR A 515 10.87 7.54 -21.52
N GLY A 516 10.10 8.62 -21.56
CA GLY A 516 8.83 8.62 -22.28
C GLY A 516 8.05 9.89 -22.09
N ILE A 517 6.80 9.83 -22.52
CA ILE A 517 5.78 10.84 -22.29
C ILE A 517 4.62 10.15 -21.59
N GLN A 518 4.18 10.72 -20.48
CA GLN A 518 3.03 10.27 -19.71
C GLN A 518 2.00 11.38 -19.67
N LEU A 519 0.75 11.03 -19.93
CA LEU A 519 -0.39 11.94 -19.94
C LEU A 519 -1.38 11.52 -18.87
N MET A 520 -1.63 12.41 -17.91
CA MET A 520 -2.65 12.25 -16.87
C MET A 520 -4.05 12.40 -17.47
N ILE A 521 -4.84 11.33 -17.39
CA ILE A 521 -6.23 11.29 -17.87
C ILE A 521 -7.20 11.67 -16.75
N ASN A 522 -6.89 11.25 -15.52
CA ASN A 522 -7.57 11.65 -14.29
C ASN A 522 -6.55 11.61 -13.13
N ALA A 523 -6.99 11.82 -11.89
CA ALA A 523 -6.12 11.87 -10.71
C ALA A 523 -5.26 10.61 -10.51
N ASP A 524 -5.75 9.44 -10.95
CA ASP A 524 -5.14 8.14 -10.66
C ASP A 524 -4.55 7.47 -11.91
N THR A 525 -4.96 7.85 -13.13
CA THR A 525 -4.66 7.13 -14.37
C THR A 525 -3.83 7.94 -15.35
N TYR A 526 -2.79 7.31 -15.89
CA TYR A 526 -1.90 7.88 -16.90
C TYR A 526 -1.80 6.96 -18.11
N ILE A 527 -1.79 7.55 -19.31
CA ILE A 527 -1.35 6.86 -20.52
C ILE A 527 0.14 7.12 -20.71
N HIS A 528 0.89 6.08 -21.03
CA HIS A 528 2.34 6.12 -21.18
C HIS A 528 2.75 5.72 -22.59
N PHE A 529 3.59 6.54 -23.22
CA PHE A 529 4.36 6.19 -24.41
C PHE A 529 5.83 6.25 -24.02
N GLY A 530 6.49 5.10 -23.96
CA GLY A 530 7.85 4.96 -23.46
C GLY A 530 8.82 4.50 -24.53
N ALA A 531 10.06 4.95 -24.40
CA ALA A 531 11.22 4.45 -25.11
C ALA A 531 12.32 4.12 -24.10
N GLY A 532 13.14 3.13 -24.38
CA GLY A 532 14.26 2.77 -23.52
C GLY A 532 15.32 1.99 -24.28
N TYR A 533 16.47 1.83 -23.67
CA TYR A 533 17.54 1.02 -24.22
C TYR A 533 17.96 -0.02 -23.19
N ASN A 534 17.91 -1.28 -23.60
CA ASN A 534 18.26 -2.43 -22.80
C ASN A 534 19.66 -2.88 -23.17
N LEU A 535 20.56 -2.93 -22.20
CA LEU A 535 21.88 -3.55 -22.29
C LEU A 535 21.81 -4.88 -21.55
N ALA A 536 21.73 -5.98 -22.30
CA ALA A 536 21.77 -7.32 -21.77
C ALA A 536 23.17 -7.89 -22.00
N MET A 537 23.85 -8.26 -20.92
CA MET A 537 25.21 -8.82 -20.93
C MET A 537 25.13 -10.29 -20.52
N PRO A 538 25.16 -11.23 -21.48
CA PRO A 538 25.13 -12.66 -21.21
C PRO A 538 26.32 -13.06 -20.35
N PHE A 539 26.08 -13.86 -19.31
CA PHE A 539 27.13 -14.38 -18.44
C PHE A 539 26.93 -15.85 -18.08
N ARG A 540 25.83 -16.47 -18.51
CA ARG A 540 25.58 -17.91 -18.33
C ARG A 540 24.77 -18.47 -19.48
N ILE A 541 25.15 -19.67 -19.91
CA ILE A 541 24.40 -20.50 -20.86
C ILE A 541 24.25 -21.87 -20.22
N SER A 542 23.03 -22.36 -20.12
CA SER A 542 22.76 -23.70 -19.58
C SER A 542 21.75 -24.44 -20.43
N TYR A 543 21.88 -25.76 -20.49
CA TYR A 543 20.88 -26.61 -21.12
C TYR A 543 20.69 -27.90 -20.32
N GLU A 544 19.49 -28.46 -20.42
CA GLU A 544 19.10 -29.68 -19.71
C GLU A 544 18.71 -30.76 -20.73
N GLU A 545 19.39 -31.91 -20.64
CA GLU A 545 19.18 -33.09 -21.47
C GLU A 545 18.79 -34.25 -20.54
N GLY A 546 17.56 -34.74 -20.65
CA GLY A 546 17.04 -35.71 -19.67
C GLY A 546 17.13 -35.18 -18.23
N ASP A 547 17.83 -35.90 -17.35
CA ASP A 547 18.06 -35.51 -15.95
C ASP A 547 19.43 -34.84 -15.72
N ASP A 548 20.21 -34.66 -16.78
CA ASP A 548 21.53 -34.02 -16.73
C ASP A 548 21.44 -32.52 -17.07
N SER A 549 22.26 -31.72 -16.39
CA SER A 549 22.35 -30.27 -16.59
C SER A 549 23.77 -29.87 -16.97
N TYR A 550 23.89 -29.09 -18.03
CA TYR A 550 25.16 -28.65 -18.59
C TYR A 550 25.25 -27.12 -18.57
N GLU A 551 26.44 -26.60 -18.30
CA GLU A 551 26.74 -25.17 -18.37
C GLU A 551 27.91 -24.93 -19.31
N ALA A 552 27.76 -23.99 -20.25
CA ALA A 552 28.80 -23.71 -21.23
C ALA A 552 30.03 -23.08 -20.56
N LYS A 553 31.21 -23.65 -20.82
CA LYS A 553 32.47 -23.22 -20.18
C LYS A 553 33.06 -21.94 -20.78
N ASP A 554 32.69 -21.55 -22.00
CA ASP A 554 33.27 -20.40 -22.70
C ASP A 554 32.20 -19.52 -23.37
N ILE A 555 31.70 -18.56 -22.60
CA ILE A 555 30.70 -17.58 -23.02
C ILE A 555 31.36 -16.44 -23.82
N GLY A 556 32.68 -16.28 -23.69
CA GLY A 556 33.45 -15.28 -24.43
C GLY A 556 33.46 -15.51 -25.95
N SER A 557 33.03 -16.69 -26.40
CA SER A 557 32.84 -17.02 -27.81
C SER A 557 31.61 -16.34 -28.45
N PHE A 558 30.67 -15.80 -27.66
CA PHE A 558 29.44 -15.15 -28.13
C PHE A 558 29.50 -13.61 -28.04
N THR A 559 30.59 -13.01 -28.52
CA THR A 559 30.84 -11.56 -28.35
C THR A 559 29.82 -10.64 -29.03
N ASP A 560 29.10 -11.16 -30.03
CA ASP A 560 28.11 -10.47 -30.84
C ASP A 560 26.66 -10.81 -30.46
N LEU A 561 26.45 -11.74 -29.52
CA LEU A 561 25.12 -12.02 -28.96
C LEU A 561 24.60 -10.80 -28.19
N SER A 562 23.41 -10.32 -28.57
CA SER A 562 22.72 -9.25 -27.85
C SER A 562 21.24 -9.56 -27.70
N LEU A 563 20.78 -9.65 -26.45
CA LEU A 563 19.36 -9.75 -26.11
C LEU A 563 18.74 -8.37 -25.78
N GLY A 564 19.57 -7.33 -25.83
CA GLY A 564 19.22 -5.95 -25.59
C GLY A 564 18.81 -5.21 -26.86
N GLY A 565 18.58 -3.90 -26.74
CA GLY A 565 18.21 -3.05 -27.86
C GLY A 565 17.27 -1.91 -27.47
N LEU A 566 16.76 -1.21 -28.48
CA LEU A 566 15.76 -0.15 -28.32
C LEU A 566 14.40 -0.78 -28.00
N ALA A 567 13.90 -0.49 -26.79
CA ALA A 567 12.56 -0.82 -26.35
C ALA A 567 11.61 0.35 -26.61
N ILE A 568 10.46 0.10 -27.24
CA ILE A 568 9.37 1.07 -27.39
C ILE A 568 8.07 0.43 -26.94
N GLY A 569 7.20 1.19 -26.29
CA GLY A 569 5.93 0.62 -25.84
C GLY A 569 4.91 1.64 -25.39
N VAL A 570 3.66 1.17 -25.34
CA VAL A 570 2.51 1.92 -24.83
C VAL A 570 1.94 1.20 -23.63
N GLY A 571 1.48 1.96 -22.64
CA GLY A 571 0.97 1.38 -21.41
C GLY A 571 0.04 2.30 -20.65
N ILE A 572 -0.47 1.76 -19.56
CA ILE A 572 -1.28 2.48 -18.58
C ILE A 572 -0.56 2.39 -17.24
N GLU A 573 -0.55 3.50 -16.50
CA GLU A 573 -0.11 3.56 -15.13
C GLU A 573 -1.28 3.99 -14.25
N TYR A 574 -1.43 3.35 -13.10
CA TYR A 574 -2.53 3.57 -12.17
C TYR A 574 -2.02 3.68 -10.73
N SER A 575 -2.39 4.76 -10.03
CA SER A 575 -2.06 4.95 -8.62
C SER A 575 -3.04 4.18 -7.75
N ILE A 576 -2.54 3.20 -7.00
CA ILE A 576 -3.40 2.24 -6.29
C ILE A 576 -3.83 2.76 -4.90
N GLY A 577 -5.10 2.53 -4.57
CA GLY A 577 -5.66 2.77 -3.22
C GLY A 577 -5.60 1.54 -2.31
N GLU A 578 -5.41 0.35 -2.88
CA GLU A 578 -5.38 -0.92 -2.14
C GLU A 578 -4.45 -1.92 -2.84
N THR A 579 -3.76 -2.77 -2.07
CA THR A 579 -3.00 -3.91 -2.60
C THR A 579 -3.13 -5.14 -1.71
N SER A 580 -3.24 -6.32 -2.32
CA SER A 580 -3.24 -7.58 -1.56
C SER A 580 -1.84 -8.00 -1.13
N VAL A 581 -0.78 -7.42 -1.68
CA VAL A 581 0.61 -7.71 -1.31
C VAL A 581 1.37 -6.40 -1.21
N ASP A 582 2.06 -6.17 -0.09
CA ASP A 582 2.88 -4.98 0.06
C ASP A 582 4.37 -5.29 -0.18
N VAL A 583 4.87 -4.79 -1.30
CA VAL A 583 6.28 -4.93 -1.71
C VAL A 583 7.15 -3.84 -1.07
N PHE A 584 6.56 -2.72 -0.62
CA PHE A 584 7.29 -1.51 -0.25
C PHE A 584 7.01 -1.01 1.17
N GLY A 585 6.10 -1.62 1.92
CA GLY A 585 5.67 -1.08 3.22
C GLY A 585 6.78 -1.01 4.27
N PHE A 586 7.89 -1.73 4.07
CA PHE A 586 9.11 -1.54 4.88
C PHE A 586 9.71 -0.12 4.76
N LEU A 587 9.36 0.63 3.71
CA LEU A 587 9.82 2.01 3.48
C LEU A 587 8.95 3.06 4.20
N ASP A 588 7.69 2.74 4.51
CA ASP A 588 6.73 3.72 5.06
C ASP A 588 7.17 4.38 6.38
N PRO A 589 7.86 3.68 7.31
CA PRO A 589 8.38 4.30 8.54
C PRO A 589 9.45 5.38 8.33
N PHE A 590 10.03 5.49 7.13
CA PHE A 590 11.10 6.46 6.86
C PHE A 590 10.59 7.79 6.29
N LYS A 591 9.27 7.99 6.16
CA LYS A 591 8.67 9.25 5.69
C LYS A 591 8.94 10.40 6.68
N LYS A 592 9.41 11.53 6.16
CA LYS A 592 9.84 12.72 6.91
C LYS A 592 9.49 14.06 6.25
N TYR A 593 9.14 14.06 4.96
CA TYR A 593 9.05 15.26 4.11
C TYR A 593 7.69 15.44 3.44
#